data_AF-A0A5E4NI01-F1
#
_entry.id   AF-A0A5E4NI01-F1
#
_cell.length_a   1.000
_cell.length_b   1.000
_cell.length_c   1.000
_cell.angle_alpha   90.00
_cell.angle_beta   90.00
_cell.angle_gamma   90.00
#
_symmetry.space_group_name_H-M   'P 1'
#
loop_
_entity.id
_entity.type
_entity.pdbx_description
1 polymer ?
#
loop_
_entity_poly.entity_id
_entity_poly.type
_entity_poly.pdbx_seq_one_letter_code
_entity_poly.pdbx_strand_id
1 'polypeptide(L)'
;MLYGSETWTLRVEDVKRIHAFEMWAYRRMLRIAWMERRINFSIQAVLNVKTRLAVVCKQRILRFFGHVIRRDGSSLEKLTIEGKIEGKRSRGRTPMRWIAQIKTITGYPPEEAIRSAENRELRKEIVADVN
;
A
#
# COMPACT_ATOMS: atom_id res chain seq x y z
N MET A 1 11.24 -6.39 -7.19
CA MET A 1 10.66 -5.04 -6.95
C MET A 1 9.72 -4.99 -5.75
N LEU A 2 8.77 -5.93 -5.60
CA LEU A 2 7.79 -5.93 -4.49
C LEU A 2 8.27 -6.57 -3.18
N TYR A 3 9.50 -7.09 -3.14
CA TYR A 3 10.04 -7.68 -1.92
C TYR A 3 10.25 -6.58 -0.87
N GLY A 4 9.72 -6.78 0.34
CA GLY A 4 9.82 -5.80 1.42
C GLY A 4 8.89 -4.59 1.31
N SER A 5 8.06 -4.48 0.27
CA SER A 5 7.12 -3.33 0.13
C SER A 5 6.11 -3.21 1.27
N GLU A 6 5.88 -4.32 1.98
CA GLU A 6 5.05 -4.43 3.18
C GLU A 6 5.59 -3.61 4.35
N THR A 7 6.91 -3.44 4.43
CA THR A 7 7.60 -2.85 5.58
C THR A 7 7.80 -1.34 5.44
N TRP A 8 7.63 -0.78 4.23
CA TRP A 8 7.91 0.63 3.96
C TRP A 8 6.62 1.46 4.01
N THR A 9 6.77 2.75 4.26
CA THR A 9 5.66 3.71 4.17
C THR A 9 5.47 4.14 2.71
N LEU A 10 4.31 3.84 2.12
CA LEU A 10 3.99 4.26 0.75
C LEU A 10 3.53 5.73 0.73
N ARG A 11 4.43 6.62 0.30
CA ARG A 11 4.11 8.04 0.09
C ARG A 11 3.41 8.25 -1.24
N VAL A 12 2.75 9.40 -1.36
CA VAL A 12 2.10 9.84 -2.60
C VAL A 12 3.12 9.93 -3.74
N GLU A 13 4.35 10.41 -3.47
CA GLU A 13 5.42 10.48 -4.46
C GLU A 13 5.88 9.10 -4.91
N ASP A 14 5.93 8.13 -3.98
CA ASP A 14 6.33 6.77 -4.27
C ASP A 14 5.26 6.06 -5.13
N VAL A 15 3.98 6.28 -4.85
CA VAL A 15 2.87 5.83 -5.71
C VAL A 15 2.97 6.44 -7.11
N LYS A 16 3.24 7.75 -7.22
CA LYS A 16 3.43 8.43 -8.53
C LYS A 16 4.58 7.83 -9.31
N ARG A 17 5.71 7.53 -8.65
CA ARG A 17 6.87 6.87 -9.28
C ARG A 17 6.53 5.47 -9.77
N ILE A 18 5.80 4.67 -8.98
CA ILE A 18 5.33 3.34 -9.39
C ILE A 18 4.44 3.45 -10.63
N HIS A 19 3.50 4.40 -10.65
CA HIS A 19 2.64 4.62 -11.81
C HIS A 19 3.40 5.08 -13.07
N ALA A 20 4.40 5.93 -12.92
CA ALA A 20 5.27 6.33 -14.02
C ALA A 20 6.06 5.13 -14.57
N PHE A 21 6.60 4.30 -13.67
CA PHE A 21 7.31 3.08 -14.03
C PHE A 21 6.41 2.07 -14.78
N GLU A 22 5.19 1.83 -14.28
CA GLU A 22 4.18 1.00 -14.97
C GLU A 22 3.98 1.48 -16.40
N MET A 23 3.70 2.78 -16.56
CA MET A 23 3.40 3.35 -17.86
C MET A 23 4.60 3.34 -18.81
N TRP A 24 5.82 3.51 -18.27
CA TRP A 24 7.05 3.35 -19.04
C TRP A 24 7.21 1.91 -19.53
N ALA A 25 7.02 0.92 -18.64
CA ALA A 25 7.11 -0.49 -18.99
C ALA A 25 6.07 -0.91 -20.04
N TYR A 26 4.82 -0.44 -19.91
CA TYR A 26 3.76 -0.70 -20.88
C TYR A 26 4.06 -0.12 -22.26
N ARG A 27 4.53 1.13 -22.33
CA ARG A 27 4.93 1.74 -23.60
C ARG A 27 6.09 1.01 -24.25
N ARG A 28 7.08 0.57 -23.46
CA ARG A 28 8.23 -0.19 -23.94
C ARG A 28 7.81 -1.55 -24.50
N MET A 29 6.90 -2.25 -23.81
CA MET A 29 6.37 -3.55 -24.22
C MET A 29 5.59 -3.47 -25.53
N LEU A 30 4.72 -2.46 -25.66
CA LEU A 30 3.92 -2.21 -26.87
C LEU A 30 4.71 -1.52 -27.99
N ARG A 31 5.99 -1.21 -27.78
CA ARG A 31 6.86 -0.49 -28.73
C ARG A 31 6.27 0.84 -29.24
N ILE A 32 5.50 1.52 -28.40
CA ILE A 32 4.85 2.80 -28.75
C ILE A 32 5.91 3.88 -28.89
N ALA A 33 5.95 4.54 -30.06
CA ALA A 33 6.83 5.68 -30.27
C ALA A 33 6.36 6.88 -29.43
N TRP A 34 7.29 7.70 -28.95
CA TRP A 34 6.97 8.87 -28.15
C TRP A 34 6.09 9.89 -28.91
N MET A 35 6.17 9.91 -30.24
CA MET A 35 5.41 10.78 -31.13
C MET A 35 3.92 10.41 -31.24
N GLU A 36 3.53 9.16 -30.95
CA GLU A 36 2.15 8.70 -31.06
C GLU A 36 1.21 9.34 -30.02
N ARG A 37 1.76 10.02 -28.99
CA ARG A 37 1.02 10.77 -27.95
C ARG A 37 -0.20 10.02 -27.39
N ARG A 38 -0.08 8.69 -27.25
CA ARG A 38 -1.16 7.82 -26.75
C ARG A 38 -1.47 8.11 -25.29
N ILE A 39 -2.76 8.21 -25.00
CA ILE A 39 -3.31 8.45 -23.66
C ILE A 39 -3.04 7.23 -22.77
N ASN A 40 -2.73 7.44 -21.49
CA ASN A 40 -2.44 6.34 -20.55
C ASN A 40 -3.60 5.32 -20.46
N PHE A 41 -4.85 5.80 -20.50
CA PHE A 41 -6.04 4.96 -20.45
C PHE A 41 -6.12 3.98 -21.62
N SER A 42 -5.85 4.43 -22.86
CA SER A 42 -5.90 3.54 -24.03
C SER A 42 -4.82 2.47 -23.99
N ILE A 43 -3.62 2.81 -23.49
CA ILE A 43 -2.53 1.85 -23.28
C ILE A 43 -2.93 0.77 -22.27
N GLN A 44 -3.55 1.16 -21.16
CA GLN A 44 -4.02 0.22 -20.14
C GLN A 44 -5.15 -0.68 -20.65
N ALA A 45 -6.07 -0.13 -21.46
CA ALA A 45 -7.15 -0.88 -22.08
C ALA A 45 -6.63 -1.94 -23.06
N VAL A 46 -5.64 -1.60 -23.90
CA VAL A 46 -5.01 -2.54 -24.83
C VAL A 46 -4.37 -3.73 -24.10
N LEU A 47 -3.73 -3.47 -22.95
CA LEU A 47 -3.08 -4.51 -22.14
C LEU A 47 -4.04 -5.24 -21.20
N ASN A 48 -5.31 -4.84 -21.14
CA ASN A 48 -6.32 -5.38 -20.22
C ASN A 48 -5.80 -5.50 -18.77
N VAL A 49 -5.12 -4.45 -18.28
CA VAL A 49 -4.49 -4.46 -16.95
C VAL A 49 -5.56 -4.48 -15.86
N LYS A 50 -5.74 -5.63 -15.22
CA LYS A 50 -6.75 -5.83 -14.15
C LYS A 50 -6.31 -5.30 -12.79
N THR A 51 -5.00 -5.27 -12.51
CA THR A 51 -4.48 -4.86 -11.20
C THR A 51 -3.18 -4.10 -11.36
N ARG A 52 -3.08 -2.94 -10.70
CA ARG A 52 -1.89 -2.07 -10.73
C ARG A 52 -0.90 -2.45 -9.65
N LEU A 53 0.38 -2.22 -9.89
CA LEU A 53 1.48 -2.47 -8.94
C LEU A 53 1.28 -1.74 -7.60
N ALA A 54 0.79 -0.50 -7.63
CA ALA A 54 0.50 0.25 -6.41
C ALA A 54 -0.60 -0.45 -5.55
N VAL A 55 -1.62 -1.02 -6.20
CA VAL A 55 -2.68 -1.79 -5.53
C VAL A 55 -2.10 -3.04 -4.89
N VAL A 56 -1.27 -3.79 -5.62
CA VAL A 56 -0.58 -4.97 -5.08
C VAL A 56 0.26 -4.61 -3.85
N CYS A 57 0.97 -3.48 -3.86
CA CYS A 57 1.71 -3.01 -2.69
C CYS A 57 0.80 -2.74 -1.48
N LYS A 58 -0.30 -1.99 -1.68
CA LYS A 58 -1.27 -1.70 -0.61
C LYS A 58 -1.87 -2.99 -0.04
N GLN A 59 -2.28 -3.93 -0.89
CA GLN A 59 -2.81 -5.23 -0.47
C GLN A 59 -1.80 -6.03 0.36
N ARG A 60 -0.53 -6.03 -0.04
CA ARG A 60 0.55 -6.67 0.71
C ARG A 60 0.73 -6.05 2.09
N ILE A 61 0.75 -4.71 2.18
CA ILE A 61 0.79 -3.99 3.46
C ILE A 61 -0.35 -4.42 4.38
N LEU A 62 -1.58 -4.52 3.86
CA LEU A 62 -2.73 -4.94 4.66
C LEU A 62 -2.66 -6.42 5.08
N ARG A 63 -2.15 -7.30 4.22
CA ARG A 63 -1.91 -8.71 4.60
C ARG A 63 -0.88 -8.82 5.71
N PHE A 64 0.20 -8.05 5.63
CA PHE A 64 1.22 -7.96 6.68
C PHE A 64 0.65 -7.38 7.97
N PHE A 65 -0.12 -6.30 7.88
CA PHE A 65 -0.82 -5.72 9.03
C PHE A 65 -1.68 -6.77 9.75
N GLY A 66 -2.55 -7.44 9.01
CA GLY A 66 -3.38 -8.49 9.59
C GLY A 66 -2.56 -9.67 10.12
N HIS A 67 -1.40 -9.98 9.55
CA HIS A 67 -0.49 -10.99 10.09
C HIS A 67 0.11 -10.57 11.43
N VAL A 68 0.56 -9.32 11.56
CA VAL A 68 1.15 -8.81 12.80
C VAL A 68 0.12 -8.74 13.93
N ILE A 69 -1.10 -8.25 13.67
CA ILE A 69 -2.16 -8.15 14.70
C ILE A 69 -2.54 -9.52 15.28
N ARG A 70 -2.46 -10.58 14.48
CA ARG A 70 -2.76 -11.97 14.93
C ARG A 70 -1.62 -12.64 15.69
N ARG A 71 -0.42 -12.06 15.72
CA ARG A 71 0.67 -12.62 16.53
C ARG A 71 0.38 -12.41 18.02
N ASP A 72 1.01 -13.25 18.83
CA ASP A 72 0.99 -13.12 20.27
C ASP A 72 1.48 -11.72 20.72
N GLY A 73 0.96 -11.24 21.85
CA GLY A 73 1.25 -9.90 22.39
C GLY A 73 2.72 -9.67 22.73
N SER A 74 3.51 -10.74 22.84
CA SER A 74 4.97 -10.69 23.04
C SER A 74 5.77 -10.31 21.78
N SER A 75 5.15 -10.29 20.60
CA SER A 75 5.81 -9.94 19.34
C SER A 75 6.15 -8.44 19.30
N LEU A 76 7.43 -8.11 19.11
CA LEU A 76 7.92 -6.73 19.02
C LEU A 76 7.17 -5.92 17.95
N GLU A 77 6.83 -6.55 16.83
CA GLU A 77 6.12 -5.93 15.72
C GLU A 77 4.71 -5.49 16.12
N LYS A 78 4.00 -6.31 16.91
CA LYS A 78 2.66 -5.99 17.41
C LYS A 78 2.71 -4.85 18.41
N LEU A 79 3.64 -4.92 19.37
CA LEU A 79 3.92 -3.83 20.31
C LEU A 79 4.31 -2.52 19.60
N THR A 80 5.05 -2.59 18.49
CA THR A 80 5.46 -1.41 17.72
C THR A 80 4.29 -0.78 16.96
N ILE A 81 3.35 -1.59 16.48
CA ILE A 81 2.16 -1.11 15.75
C ILE A 81 1.12 -0.55 16.73
N GLU A 82 0.84 -1.26 17.82
CA GLU A 82 -0.14 -0.87 18.84
C GLU A 82 0.40 0.23 19.78
N GLY A 83 1.72 0.29 19.97
CA GLY A 83 2.40 1.21 20.87
C GLY A 83 2.15 2.67 20.52
N LYS A 84 1.27 3.32 21.29
CA LYS A 84 1.15 4.78 21.32
C LYS A 84 2.28 5.32 22.21
N ILE A 85 3.42 5.65 21.61
CA ILE A 85 4.50 6.36 22.31
C ILE A 85 4.03 7.80 22.56
N GLU A 86 3.91 8.18 23.84
CA GLU A 86 3.63 9.55 24.24
C GLU A 86 4.82 10.46 23.95
N GLY A 87 4.54 11.70 23.54
CA GLY A 87 5.55 12.71 23.25
C GLY A 87 5.51 13.30 21.83
N LYS A 88 6.20 14.42 21.66
CA LYS A 88 6.36 15.09 20.36
C LYS A 88 7.58 14.52 19.63
N ARG A 89 7.46 14.28 18.32
CA ARG A 89 8.61 13.85 17.51
C ARG A 89 9.59 14.99 17.29
N SER A 90 10.87 14.63 17.19
CA SER A 90 11.91 15.57 16.79
C SER A 90 11.66 16.12 15.38
N ARG A 91 12.09 17.38 15.17
CA ARG A 91 12.09 18.01 13.84
C ARG A 91 12.91 17.17 12.86
N GLY A 92 12.43 17.06 11.62
CA GLY A 92 13.12 16.34 10.54
C GLY A 92 12.69 14.87 10.36
N ARG A 93 12.04 14.24 11.35
CA ARG A 93 11.49 12.89 11.19
C ARG A 93 10.22 12.94 10.33
N THR A 94 10.08 11.99 9.40
CA THR A 94 8.91 11.92 8.51
C THR A 94 7.61 11.90 9.33
N PRO A 95 6.61 12.73 8.99
CA PRO A 95 5.35 12.79 9.73
C PRO A 95 4.56 11.47 9.68
N MET A 96 4.62 10.77 8.54
CA MET A 96 3.83 9.57 8.28
C MET A 96 4.37 8.35 9.04
N ARG A 97 3.52 7.75 9.87
CA ARG A 97 3.77 6.45 10.53
C ARG A 97 3.41 5.31 9.59
N TRP A 98 4.03 4.14 9.81
CA TRP A 98 3.58 2.91 9.15
C TRP A 98 2.11 2.62 9.45
N ILE A 99 1.66 2.69 10.72
CA ILE A 99 0.23 2.53 11.06
C ILE A 99 -0.67 3.63 10.46
N ALA A 100 -0.14 4.85 10.25
CA ALA A 100 -0.91 5.93 9.64
C ALA A 100 -1.22 5.64 8.17
N GLN A 101 -0.39 4.85 7.49
CA GLN A 101 -0.67 4.42 6.12
C GLN A 101 -1.86 3.47 6.04
N ILE A 102 -2.13 2.68 7.08
CA ILE A 102 -3.30 1.79 7.14
C ILE A 102 -4.57 2.63 7.05
N LYS A 103 -4.65 3.73 7.82
CA LYS A 103 -5.75 4.70 7.71
C LYS A 103 -5.87 5.29 6.30
N THR A 104 -4.74 5.61 5.65
CA THR A 104 -4.77 6.13 4.27
C THR A 104 -5.25 5.11 3.25
N ILE A 105 -4.96 3.82 3.47
CA ILE A 105 -5.34 2.73 2.55
C ILE A 105 -6.79 2.31 2.78
N THR A 106 -7.22 2.14 4.03
CA THR A 106 -8.53 1.58 4.37
C THR A 106 -9.59 2.64 4.64
N GLY A 107 -9.20 3.89 4.94
CA GLY A 107 -10.10 4.95 5.39
C GLY A 107 -10.49 4.85 6.87
N TYR A 108 -10.29 3.71 7.53
CA TYR A 108 -10.66 3.49 8.92
C TYR A 108 -9.66 4.11 9.91
N PRO A 109 -10.11 4.55 11.09
CA PRO A 109 -9.21 4.85 12.19
C PRO A 109 -8.39 3.59 12.58
N PRO A 110 -7.16 3.74 13.09
CA PRO A 110 -6.29 2.61 13.41
C PRO A 110 -6.91 1.56 14.35
N GLU A 111 -7.71 1.99 15.32
CA GLU A 111 -8.36 1.11 16.31
C GLU A 111 -9.41 0.20 15.65
N GLU A 112 -10.23 0.76 14.77
CA GLU A 112 -11.20 0.01 13.99
C GLU A 112 -10.52 -0.91 12.97
N ALA A 113 -9.41 -0.48 12.38
CA ALA A 113 -8.61 -1.33 11.50
C ALA A 113 -8.03 -2.55 12.25
N ILE A 114 -7.59 -2.39 13.50
CA ILE A 114 -7.12 -3.49 14.35
C ILE A 114 -8.27 -4.48 14.61
N ARG A 115 -9.43 -3.98 15.04
CA ARG A 115 -10.63 -4.82 15.30
C ARG A 115 -11.07 -5.60 14.06
N SER A 116 -11.10 -4.94 12.90
CA SER A 116 -11.47 -5.57 11.63
C SER A 116 -10.43 -6.57 11.14
N ALA A 117 -9.15 -6.41 11.51
CA ALA A 117 -8.07 -7.32 11.13
C ALA A 117 -8.06 -8.66 11.90
N GLU A 118 -8.71 -8.71 13.07
CA GLU A 118 -8.93 -9.93 13.84
C GLU A 118 -9.93 -10.86 13.14
N ASN A 119 -10.98 -10.31 12.54
CA ASN A 119 -11.95 -11.08 11.76
C ASN A 119 -11.37 -11.46 10.40
N ARG A 120 -11.32 -12.77 10.12
CA ARG A 120 -10.73 -13.31 8.88
C ARG A 120 -11.46 -12.83 7.62
N GLU A 121 -12.79 -12.76 7.65
CA GLU A 121 -13.61 -12.45 6.47
C GLU A 121 -13.58 -10.94 6.18
N LEU A 122 -13.79 -10.10 7.19
CA LEU A 122 -13.67 -8.65 7.06
C LEU A 122 -12.29 -8.23 6.56
N ARG A 123 -11.22 -8.89 7.02
CA ARG A 123 -9.87 -8.62 6.51
C ARG A 123 -9.72 -8.95 5.03
N LYS A 124 -10.27 -10.09 4.57
CA LYS A 124 -10.17 -10.46 3.15
C LYS A 124 -10.92 -9.46 2.28
N GLU A 125 -12.10 -9.03 2.74
CA GLU A 125 -12.92 -8.02 2.10
C GLU A 125 -12.18 -6.68 1.99
N ILE A 126 -11.65 -6.16 3.11
CA ILE A 126 -10.86 -4.92 3.13
C ILE A 126 -9.65 -5.00 2.20
N VAL A 127 -8.98 -6.16 2.11
CA VAL A 127 -7.84 -6.35 1.18
C VAL A 127 -8.31 -6.39 -0.27
N ALA A 128 -9.48 -6.96 -0.56
CA ALA A 128 -10.04 -7.04 -1.91
C ALA A 128 -10.54 -5.68 -2.41
N ASP A 129 -11.10 -4.86 -1.51
CA ASP A 129 -11.67 -3.54 -1.83
C ASP A 129 -10.63 -2.44 -2.09
N VAL A 130 -9.34 -2.76 -1.94
CA VAL A 130 -8.27 -1.81 -2.27
C VAL A 130 -8.18 -1.59 -3.77
N ASN A 131 -8.54 -0.39 -4.20
CA ASN A 131 -8.37 0.13 -5.57
C ASN A 131 -7.11 1.01 -5.77
#